data_AF-A0A1P8U781-F1
#
_entry.id   AF-A0A1P8U781-F1
#
_cell.length_a   1.000
_cell.length_b   1.000
_cell.length_c   1.000
_cell.angle_alpha   90.00
_cell.angle_beta   90.00
_cell.angle_gamma   90.00
#
_symmetry.space_group_name_H-M   'P 1'
#
loop_
_entity.id
_entity.type
_entity.pdbx_description
1 polymer ?
#
loop_
_entity_poly.entity_id
_entity_poly.type
_entity_poly.pdbx_seq_one_letter_code
_entity_poly.pdbx_strand_id
1 'polypeptide(L)'
;MNRAWIADAVRDLRVLQITTADRIHIYPSFQVRDGQIVPGLELVLLELVNGSCSRLMWAQWLNRPRNRSDGETRRRIGELAAGHIDSLVKEARYTAAAWDAEGTVRSPWTHQIDTVTSFIVKTWDPKNGEEQL
;
A
#
# COMPACT_ATOMS: atom_id res chain seq x y z
N MET A 1 5.40 13.33 -17.26
CA MET A 1 5.33 11.92 -16.81
C MET A 1 4.37 11.18 -17.75
N ASN A 2 4.85 10.21 -18.53
CA ASN A 2 4.06 9.55 -19.57
C ASN A 2 3.13 8.48 -18.96
N ARG A 3 1.86 8.41 -19.39
CA ARG A 3 0.86 7.44 -18.89
C ARG A 3 1.30 5.98 -19.07
N ALA A 4 2.02 5.68 -20.15
CA ALA A 4 2.54 4.34 -20.42
C ALA A 4 3.49 3.85 -19.32
N TRP A 5 4.38 4.73 -18.84
CA TRP A 5 5.30 4.40 -17.75
C TRP A 5 4.57 4.03 -16.45
N ILE A 6 3.49 4.73 -16.12
CA ILE A 6 2.71 4.43 -14.90
C ILE A 6 2.06 3.05 -15.03
N ALA A 7 1.48 2.75 -16.19
CA ALA A 7 0.85 1.46 -16.45
C ALA A 7 1.85 0.30 -16.35
N ASP A 8 3.03 0.46 -16.93
CA ASP A 8 4.12 -0.51 -16.81
C ASP A 8 4.56 -0.66 -15.35
N ALA A 9 4.75 0.45 -14.63
CA ALA A 9 5.19 0.40 -13.25
C ALA A 9 4.15 -0.26 -12.32
N VAL A 10 2.85 -0.10 -12.57
CA VAL A 10 1.81 -0.84 -11.85
C VAL A 10 1.82 -2.33 -12.19
N ARG A 11 1.96 -2.67 -13.48
CA ARG A 11 2.02 -4.07 -13.94
C ARG A 11 3.20 -4.79 -13.29
N ASP A 12 4.35 -4.13 -13.25
CA ASP A 12 5.58 -4.65 -12.70
C ASP A 12 5.64 -4.52 -11.16
N LEU A 13 4.54 -4.11 -10.50
CA LEU A 13 4.42 -3.92 -9.05
C LEU A 13 5.45 -2.95 -8.45
N ARG A 14 6.02 -2.05 -9.26
CA ARG A 14 6.87 -0.95 -8.81
C ARG A 14 6.08 0.15 -8.10
N VAL A 15 4.77 0.20 -8.32
CA VAL A 15 3.85 1.19 -7.73
C VAL A 15 2.52 0.52 -7.38
N LEU A 16 1.95 0.90 -6.25
CA LEU A 16 0.62 0.46 -5.84
C LEU A 16 -0.45 1.34 -6.49
N GLN A 17 -1.38 0.68 -7.19
CA GLN A 17 -2.59 1.29 -7.72
C GLN A 17 -3.82 0.60 -7.14
N ILE A 18 -4.71 1.38 -6.54
CA ILE A 18 -6.02 0.94 -6.06
C ILE A 18 -7.05 1.34 -7.12
N THR A 19 -7.95 0.43 -7.46
CA THR A 19 -9.13 0.76 -8.29
C THR A 19 -10.34 0.81 -7.38
N THR A 20 -11.03 1.94 -7.35
CA THR A 20 -12.29 2.09 -6.59
C THR A 20 -13.44 1.38 -7.29
N ALA A 21 -14.58 1.23 -6.60
CA ALA A 21 -15.81 0.69 -7.19
C ALA A 21 -16.24 1.47 -8.44
N ASP A 22 -16.02 2.78 -8.46
CA ASP A 22 -16.32 3.69 -9.58
C ASP A 22 -15.26 3.65 -10.70
N ARG A 23 -14.35 2.66 -10.67
CA ARG A 23 -13.26 2.48 -11.64
C ARG A 23 -12.25 3.63 -11.67
N ILE A 24 -12.14 4.40 -10.59
CA ILE A 24 -11.12 5.43 -10.45
C ILE A 24 -9.82 4.77 -9.99
N HIS A 25 -8.72 5.07 -10.67
CA HIS A 25 -7.39 4.62 -10.29
C HIS A 25 -6.75 5.62 -9.33
N ILE A 26 -6.45 5.16 -8.12
CA ILE A 26 -5.80 5.93 -7.06
C ILE A 26 -4.40 5.37 -6.85
N TYR A 27 -3.42 6.28 -6.77
CA TYR A 27 -2.04 5.97 -6.44
C TYR A 27 -1.76 6.57 -5.06
N PRO A 28 -1.65 5.76 -4.00
CA PRO A 28 -1.46 6.29 -2.66
C PRO A 28 -0.19 7.15 -2.57
N SER A 29 -0.30 8.38 -2.07
CA SER A 29 0.80 9.35 -2.07
C SER A 29 1.98 8.94 -1.18
N PHE A 30 1.73 8.14 -0.14
CA PHE A 30 2.78 7.67 0.79
C PHE A 30 3.89 6.87 0.12
N GLN A 31 3.66 6.36 -1.09
CA GLN A 31 4.65 5.56 -1.82
C GLN A 31 5.74 6.40 -2.49
N VAL A 32 5.59 7.73 -2.46
CA VAL A 32 6.54 8.70 -2.99
C VAL A 32 7.14 9.51 -1.83
N ARG A 33 8.46 9.68 -1.84
CA ARG A 33 9.20 10.56 -0.94
C ARG A 33 10.23 11.34 -1.74
N ASP A 34 10.26 12.66 -1.56
CA ASP A 34 11.17 13.57 -2.29
C ASP A 34 11.11 13.39 -3.83
N GLY A 35 9.90 13.10 -4.35
CA GLY A 35 9.66 12.87 -5.77
C GLY A 35 10.08 11.49 -6.29
N GLN A 36 10.57 10.59 -5.44
CA GLN A 36 11.00 9.24 -5.80
C GLN A 36 10.13 8.17 -5.15
N ILE A 37 9.99 7.02 -5.80
CA ILE A 37 9.33 5.86 -5.18
C ILE A 37 10.16 5.39 -3.99
N VAL A 38 9.50 5.08 -2.89
CA VAL A 38 10.14 4.58 -1.68
C VAL A 38 10.95 3.30 -2.00
N PRO A 39 12.26 3.26 -1.71
CA PRO A 39 13.09 2.10 -1.98
C PRO A 39 12.55 0.81 -1.35
N GLY A 40 12.64 -0.30 -2.09
CA GLY A 40 12.16 -1.60 -1.62
C GLY A 40 10.65 -1.82 -1.67
N LEU A 41 9.85 -0.82 -2.08
CA LEU A 41 8.41 -0.97 -2.23
C LEU A 41 8.04 -2.09 -3.22
N GLU A 42 8.73 -2.15 -4.35
CA GLU A 42 8.53 -3.20 -5.37
C GLU A 42 8.68 -4.60 -4.77
N LEU A 43 9.75 -4.82 -4.00
CA LEU A 43 10.03 -6.11 -3.36
C LEU A 43 8.92 -6.50 -2.38
N VAL A 44 8.41 -5.54 -1.61
CA VAL A 44 7.28 -5.77 -0.71
C VAL A 44 6.01 -6.10 -1.50
N LEU A 45 5.69 -5.37 -2.57
CA LEU A 45 4.51 -5.62 -3.39
C LEU A 45 4.58 -6.99 -4.09
N LEU A 46 5.78 -7.41 -4.53
CA LEU A 46 6.04 -8.75 -5.08
C LEU A 46 5.80 -9.88 -4.07
N GLU A 47 5.95 -9.63 -2.77
CA GLU A 47 5.58 -10.61 -1.74
C GLU A 47 4.08 -10.60 -1.45
N LEU A 48 3.48 -9.41 -1.32
CA LEU A 48 2.06 -9.26 -0.98
C LEU A 48 1.11 -9.79 -2.07
N VAL A 49 1.52 -9.76 -3.35
CA VAL A 49 0.74 -10.32 -4.47
C VAL A 49 0.54 -11.82 -4.39
N ASN A 50 1.38 -12.53 -3.62
CA ASN A 50 1.25 -13.97 -3.42
C ASN A 50 0.15 -14.33 -2.40
N GLY A 51 -0.44 -13.34 -1.73
CA GLY A 51 -1.58 -13.54 -0.83
C GLY A 51 -2.92 -13.27 -1.52
N SER A 52 -3.99 -13.84 -0.97
CA SER A 52 -5.36 -13.71 -1.51
C SER A 52 -6.01 -12.33 -1.33
N CYS A 53 -5.34 -11.40 -0.64
CA CYS A 53 -5.92 -10.12 -0.25
C CYS A 53 -5.85 -9.04 -1.33
N SER A 54 -6.78 -8.09 -1.25
CA SER A 54 -6.88 -7.00 -2.23
C SER A 54 -5.78 -5.94 -2.08
N ARG A 55 -5.51 -5.19 -3.15
CA ARG A 55 -4.57 -4.05 -3.15
C ARG A 55 -4.91 -2.98 -2.10
N LEU A 56 -6.18 -2.82 -1.73
CA LEU A 56 -6.59 -1.94 -0.64
C LEU A 56 -6.02 -2.42 0.70
N MET A 57 -6.04 -3.73 0.95
CA MET A 57 -5.45 -4.31 2.15
C MET A 57 -3.93 -4.14 2.17
N TRP A 58 -3.26 -4.21 1.02
CA TRP A 58 -1.83 -3.91 0.93
C TRP A 58 -1.55 -2.45 1.30
N ALA A 59 -2.36 -1.51 0.81
CA ALA A 59 -2.25 -0.10 1.16
C ALA A 59 -2.44 0.14 2.66
N GLN A 60 -3.44 -0.52 3.26
CA GLN A 60 -3.65 -0.47 4.70
C GLN A 60 -2.46 -1.06 5.46
N TRP A 61 -1.95 -2.22 5.05
CA TRP A 61 -0.81 -2.86 5.70
C TRP A 61 0.45 -1.95 5.67
N LEU A 62 0.70 -1.30 4.54
CA LEU A 62 1.83 -0.36 4.36
C LEU A 62 1.70 0.90 5.23
N ASN A 63 0.49 1.43 5.37
CA ASN A 63 0.24 2.75 5.95
C ASN A 63 -0.35 2.72 7.38
N ARG A 64 -0.74 1.55 7.89
CA ARG A 64 -1.29 1.41 9.24
C ARG A 64 -0.21 1.72 10.29
N PRO A 65 -0.47 2.65 11.23
CA PRO A 65 0.41 2.88 12.37
C PRO A 65 0.59 1.60 13.20
N ARG A 66 1.82 1.32 13.63
CA ARG A 66 2.15 0.22 14.54
C ARG A 66 3.07 0.69 15.65
N ASN A 67 2.83 0.21 16.86
CA ASN A 67 3.72 0.45 17.98
C ASN A 67 4.92 -0.49 17.87
N ARG A 68 6.11 0.08 17.90
CA ARG A 68 7.37 -0.65 17.97
C ARG A 68 7.79 -0.85 19.42
N SER A 69 8.73 -1.78 19.64
CA SER A 69 9.24 -2.12 20.97
C SER A 69 10.00 -0.99 21.64
N ASP A 70 10.49 -0.03 20.85
CA ASP A 70 11.10 1.22 21.31
C ASP A 70 10.09 2.28 21.76
N GLY A 71 8.78 1.96 21.71
CA GLY A 71 7.70 2.88 22.08
C GLY A 71 7.28 3.82 20.95
N GLU A 72 7.95 3.81 19.80
CA GLU A 72 7.57 4.66 18.68
C GLU A 72 6.45 4.05 17.83
N THR A 73 5.51 4.90 17.41
CA THR A 73 4.52 4.53 16.42
C THR A 73 5.05 4.83 15.03
N ARG A 74 5.31 3.78 14.24
CA ARG A 74 5.82 3.89 12.87
C ARG A 74 4.87 3.24 11.86
N ARG A 75 4.99 3.64 10.60
CA ARG A 75 4.30 2.99 9.46
C ARG A 75 5.34 2.19 8.68
N ARG A 76 4.94 1.07 8.08
CA ARG A 76 5.85 0.23 7.29
C ARG A 76 6.49 0.99 6.14
N ILE A 77 5.73 1.86 5.48
CA ILE A 77 6.26 2.71 4.42
C ILE A 77 7.35 3.68 4.92
N GLY A 78 7.22 4.20 6.14
CA GLY A 78 8.24 5.05 6.75
C GLY A 78 9.51 4.26 7.08
N GLU A 79 9.35 3.00 7.46
CA GLU A 79 10.49 2.10 7.73
C GLU A 79 11.19 1.61 6.45
N LEU A 80 10.45 1.39 5.35
CA LEU A 80 11.06 1.19 4.03
C LEU A 80 11.92 2.41 3.65
N ALA A 81 11.38 3.62 3.85
CA ALA A 81 12.12 4.85 3.58
C ALA A 81 13.36 5.01 4.50
N ALA A 82 13.38 4.37 5.67
CA ALA A 82 14.54 4.32 6.57
C ALA A 82 15.53 3.19 6.24
N GLY A 83 15.28 2.41 5.18
CA GLY A 83 16.17 1.34 4.71
C GLY A 83 15.93 -0.03 5.34
N HIS A 84 14.84 -0.23 6.10
CA HIS A 84 14.49 -1.52 6.70
C HIS A 84 13.82 -2.48 5.69
N ILE A 85 14.47 -2.69 4.54
CA ILE A 85 13.87 -3.39 3.40
C ILE A 85 13.73 -4.89 3.68
N ASP A 86 14.81 -5.58 4.02
CA ASP A 86 14.81 -7.05 4.17
C ASP A 86 13.82 -7.55 5.23
N SER A 87 13.72 -6.82 6.35
CA SER A 87 12.78 -7.17 7.42
C SER A 87 11.33 -7.02 6.97
N LEU A 88 11.03 -5.99 6.18
CA LEU A 88 9.69 -5.74 5.65
C LEU A 88 9.30 -6.67 4.51
N VAL A 89 10.25 -7.07 3.66
CA VAL A 89 10.04 -8.13 2.65
C VAL A 89 9.70 -9.45 3.33
N LYS A 90 10.45 -9.83 4.37
CA LYS A 90 10.17 -11.03 5.16
C LYS A 90 8.81 -10.97 5.84
N GLU A 91 8.45 -9.82 6.42
CA GLU A 91 7.15 -9.61 7.05
C GLU A 91 6.00 -9.67 6.04
N ALA A 92 6.18 -9.08 4.85
CA ALA A 92 5.21 -9.11 3.76
C ALA A 92 4.93 -10.55 3.32
N ARG A 93 5.97 -11.38 3.17
CA ARG A 93 5.85 -12.81 2.85
C ARG A 93 5.00 -13.57 3.87
N TYR A 94 5.28 -13.40 5.16
CA TYR A 94 4.48 -14.07 6.21
C TYR A 94 3.05 -13.56 6.24
N THR A 95 2.85 -12.26 6.02
CA THR A 95 1.52 -11.67 5.96
C THR A 95 0.72 -12.23 4.77
N ALA A 96 1.34 -12.31 3.59
CA ALA A 96 0.73 -12.87 2.39
C ALA A 96 0.33 -14.34 2.61
N ALA A 97 1.21 -15.15 3.21
CA ALA A 97 0.91 -16.53 3.55
C ALA A 97 -0.25 -16.65 4.57
N ALA A 98 -0.30 -15.76 5.57
CA ALA A 98 -1.41 -15.74 6.53
C ALA A 98 -2.75 -15.40 5.84
N TRP A 99 -2.76 -14.40 4.97
CA TRP A 99 -3.94 -14.04 4.19
C TRP A 99 -4.43 -15.16 3.28
N ASP A 100 -3.52 -15.89 2.65
CA ASP A 100 -3.88 -17.03 1.80
C ASP A 100 -4.50 -18.17 2.63
N ALA A 101 -3.94 -18.47 3.80
CA ALA A 101 -4.51 -19.43 4.73
C ALA A 101 -5.89 -18.99 5.25
N GLU A 102 -6.08 -17.70 5.56
CA GLU A 102 -7.36 -17.13 6.01
C GLU A 102 -8.42 -17.07 4.89
N GLY A 103 -8.03 -16.87 3.64
CA GLY A 103 -8.93 -16.90 2.47
C GLY A 103 -9.59 -18.27 2.26
N THR A 104 -8.99 -19.33 2.79
CA THR A 104 -9.52 -20.69 2.80
C THR A 104 -10.56 -20.91 3.91
N VAL A 105 -10.60 -20.06 4.94
CA VAL A 105 -11.50 -20.16 6.10
C VAL A 105 -12.28 -18.86 6.26
N ARG A 106 -13.41 -18.73 5.55
CA ARG A 106 -14.47 -17.69 5.66
C ARG A 106 -14.16 -16.57 6.69
N SER A 107 -13.48 -15.53 6.21
CA SER A 107 -12.76 -14.56 7.05
C SER A 107 -13.63 -13.41 7.60
N PRO A 108 -13.40 -12.92 8.84
CA PRO A 108 -14.20 -11.87 9.52
C PRO A 108 -13.92 -10.42 9.07
N TRP A 109 -13.06 -10.20 8.07
CA TRP A 109 -12.66 -8.87 7.60
C TRP A 109 -13.65 -8.19 6.63
N THR A 110 -14.78 -8.82 6.32
CA THR A 110 -15.78 -8.33 5.36
C THR A 110 -16.57 -7.11 5.83
N HIS A 111 -16.63 -6.82 7.14
CA HIS A 111 -17.42 -5.71 7.67
C HIS A 111 -16.70 -4.35 7.72
N GLN A 112 -15.42 -4.27 7.33
CA GLN A 112 -14.62 -3.04 7.46
C GLN A 112 -14.35 -2.32 6.13
N ILE A 113 -14.95 -2.78 5.01
CA ILE A 113 -14.77 -2.16 3.69
C ILE A 113 -15.65 -0.90 3.53
N ASP A 114 -16.73 -0.76 4.31
CA ASP A 114 -17.66 0.38 4.17
C ASP A 114 -17.20 1.68 4.85
N THR A 115 -16.21 1.64 5.76
CA THR A 115 -15.77 2.83 6.51
C THR A 115 -14.48 3.48 5.99
N VAL A 116 -13.71 2.81 5.12
CA VAL A 116 -12.30 3.20 4.86
C VAL A 116 -12.12 4.17 3.69
N THR A 117 -13.16 4.43 2.91
CA THR A 117 -13.09 5.39 1.78
C THR A 117 -12.73 6.81 2.23
N SER A 118 -13.05 7.21 3.47
CA SER A 118 -12.79 8.57 3.97
C SER A 118 -11.35 8.83 4.46
N PHE A 119 -10.51 7.82 4.70
CA PHE A 119 -9.20 8.03 5.37
C PHE A 119 -7.98 8.00 4.44
N ILE A 120 -8.13 7.54 3.19
CA ILE A 120 -7.00 7.34 2.26
C ILE A 120 -6.99 8.40 1.13
N VAL A 121 -8.09 9.13 0.94
CA VAL A 121 -8.25 10.06 -0.18
C VAL A 121 -7.90 11.49 0.26
N LYS A 122 -6.62 11.85 0.23
CA LYS A 122 -6.22 13.20 -0.18
C LYS A 122 -6.00 13.13 -1.69
N THR A 123 -7.02 13.48 -2.46
CA THR A 123 -6.94 13.55 -3.93
C THR A 123 -5.95 14.65 -4.32
N TRP A 124 -4.90 14.30 -5.05
CA TRP A 124 -4.09 15.27 -5.78
C TRP A 124 -4.79 15.60 -7.10
N ASP A 125 -5.25 16.85 -7.25
CA ASP A 125 -5.78 17.41 -8.50
C ASP A 125 -4.65 18.09 -9.29
N PRO A 126 -4.24 17.57 -10.46
CA PRO A 126 -3.19 18.18 -11.29
C PRO A 126 -3.53 19.59 -11.80
N LYS A 127 -4.78 20.05 -11.68
CA LYS A 127 -5.20 21.37 -12.19
C LYS A 127 -5.04 22.51 -11.20
N ASN A 128 -4.97 22.24 -9.90
CA ASN A 128 -5.12 23.30 -8.88
C ASN A 128 -3.96 23.46 -7.90
N GLY A 129 -2.89 22.66 -7.97
CA GLY A 129 -1.62 22.98 -7.29
C GLY A 129 -1.67 23.14 -5.75
N GLU A 130 -2.78 22.85 -5.08
CA GLU A 130 -2.95 23.04 -3.64
C GLU A 130 -3.65 21.83 -2.99
N GLU A 131 -3.15 21.43 -1.83
CA GLU A 131 -3.79 20.46 -0.94
C GLU A 131 -5.11 21.03 -0.42
N GLN A 132 -6.23 20.35 -0.64
CA GLN A 132 -7.47 20.63 0.08
C GLN A 132 -7.57 19.70 1.29
N LEU A 133 -7.80 20.31 2.45
CA LEU A 133 -7.97 19.67 3.77
C LEU A 133 -9.27 18.85 3.84
#